data_AF-A0A7C6SJZ3-F1
#
_entry.id   AF-A0A7C6SJZ3-F1
#
_cell.length_a   1.000
_cell.length_b   1.000
_cell.length_c   1.000
_cell.angle_alpha   90.00
_cell.angle_beta   90.00
_cell.angle_gamma   90.00
#
_symmetry.space_group_name_H-M   'P 1'
#
loop_
_entity.id
_entity.type
_entity.pdbx_description
1 polymer ?
#
loop_
_entity_poly.entity_id
_entity_poly.type
_entity_poly.pdbx_seq_one_letter_code
_entity_poly.pdbx_strand_id
1 'polypeptide(L)'
;MLRVDNNKLLFHYDAEELWIEPWGKNALRIRATKNNIMPTENWSLLQVKDDKVQIVLEEGHGTITNGKIKAIISSLGKIMVYNQKGELLLEEYCRNRRDLLDPKCSALEVEAREFKPIIGGDYQLTWRLESVCSDEKIFGMGQYQQAFLDLKGMDIELAHRNSQASVPFALSSLGYGLLWNNPSVGRAVLGKNIMSYEAYSTQALDCWIVTGD
;
A
#
# COMPACT_ATOMS: atom_id res chain seq x y z
N MET A 1 -18.57 3.34 0.42
CA MET A 1 -19.39 2.14 0.15
C MET A 1 -18.47 0.98 -0.23
N LEU A 2 -18.61 -0.15 0.46
CA LEU A 2 -17.89 -1.39 0.14
C LEU A 2 -18.74 -2.23 -0.81
N ARG A 3 -18.11 -2.82 -1.83
CA ARG A 3 -18.77 -3.73 -2.79
C ARG A 3 -17.79 -4.82 -3.24
N VAL A 4 -18.32 -5.94 -3.71
CA VAL A 4 -17.53 -7.03 -4.29
C VAL A 4 -17.83 -7.13 -5.78
N ASP A 5 -16.80 -7.22 -6.61
CA ASP A 5 -16.93 -7.45 -8.04
C ASP A 5 -15.83 -8.42 -8.51
N ASN A 6 -16.20 -9.54 -9.12
CA ASN A 6 -15.29 -10.50 -9.77
C ASN A 6 -13.99 -10.79 -8.98
N ASN A 7 -14.10 -11.20 -7.71
CA ASN A 7 -13.00 -11.47 -6.77
C ASN A 7 -12.17 -10.24 -6.33
N LYS A 8 -12.71 -9.04 -6.52
CA LYS A 8 -12.13 -7.79 -6.02
C LYS A 8 -12.99 -7.26 -4.89
N LEU A 9 -12.34 -6.75 -3.86
CA LEU A 9 -12.96 -5.94 -2.83
C LEU A 9 -12.77 -4.48 -3.21
N LEU A 10 -13.88 -3.78 -3.44
CA LEU A 10 -13.88 -2.38 -3.83
C LEU A 10 -14.41 -1.52 -2.69
N PHE A 11 -13.77 -0.38 -2.52
CA PHE A 11 -14.21 0.69 -1.64
C PHE A 11 -14.31 1.98 -2.45
N HIS A 12 -15.44 2.66 -2.33
CA HIS A 12 -15.66 3.95 -2.98
C HIS A 12 -16.12 4.99 -1.96
N TYR A 13 -15.45 6.14 -1.90
CA TYR A 13 -15.86 7.26 -1.06
C TYR A 13 -15.51 8.59 -1.74
N ASP A 14 -16.52 9.42 -1.93
CA ASP A 14 -16.41 10.70 -2.65
C ASP A 14 -15.77 10.51 -4.05
N ALA A 15 -14.59 11.10 -4.29
CA ALA A 15 -13.86 10.94 -5.55
C ALA A 15 -12.92 9.73 -5.58
N GLU A 16 -12.70 9.04 -4.45
CA GLU A 16 -11.72 7.96 -4.37
C GLU A 16 -12.34 6.60 -4.66
N GLU A 17 -11.66 5.81 -5.48
CA GLU A 17 -11.94 4.40 -5.70
C GLU A 17 -10.71 3.56 -5.35
N LEU A 18 -10.90 2.58 -4.48
CA LEU A 18 -9.88 1.65 -3.97
C LEU A 18 -10.28 0.21 -4.33
N TRP A 19 -9.38 -0.52 -4.97
CA TRP A 19 -9.53 -1.93 -5.33
C TRP A 19 -8.47 -2.77 -4.62
N ILE A 20 -8.88 -3.87 -4.02
CA ILE A 20 -7.99 -4.93 -3.55
C ILE A 20 -8.37 -6.23 -4.24
N GLU A 21 -7.42 -6.84 -4.93
CA GLU A 21 -7.63 -8.07 -5.69
C GLU A 21 -6.48 -9.07 -5.46
N PRO A 22 -6.73 -10.38 -5.61
CA PRO A 22 -5.64 -11.35 -5.63
C PRO A 22 -4.70 -11.09 -6.80
N TRP A 23 -3.41 -11.33 -6.59
CA TRP A 23 -2.45 -11.30 -7.69
C TRP A 23 -1.35 -12.34 -7.47
N GLY A 24 -1.70 -13.59 -7.74
CA GLY A 24 -0.87 -14.76 -7.45
C GLY A 24 -1.05 -15.31 -6.03
N LYS A 25 -0.27 -16.35 -5.71
CA LYS A 25 -0.40 -17.08 -4.44
C LYS A 25 0.08 -16.24 -3.26
N ASN A 26 -0.73 -16.16 -2.20
CA ASN A 26 -0.44 -15.40 -0.98
C ASN A 26 -0.16 -13.91 -1.21
N ALA A 27 -0.72 -13.34 -2.27
CA ALA A 27 -0.43 -11.96 -2.65
C ALA A 27 -1.69 -11.18 -3.02
N LEU A 28 -1.69 -9.89 -2.70
CA LEU A 28 -2.75 -8.96 -3.00
C LEU A 28 -2.17 -7.77 -3.75
N ARG A 29 -2.90 -7.30 -4.76
CA ARG A 29 -2.66 -6.01 -5.41
C ARG A 29 -3.65 -5.00 -4.85
N ILE A 30 -3.13 -3.84 -4.44
CA ILE A 30 -3.90 -2.73 -3.89
C ILE A 30 -3.75 -1.55 -4.83
N ARG A 31 -4.87 -1.06 -5.35
CA ARG A 31 -4.92 0.09 -6.26
C ARG A 31 -5.90 1.13 -5.77
N ALA A 32 -5.52 2.41 -5.82
CA ALA A 32 -6.45 3.49 -5.52
C ALA A 32 -6.29 4.63 -6.53
N THR A 33 -7.38 5.31 -6.89
CA THR A 33 -7.34 6.48 -7.76
C THR A 33 -8.43 7.49 -7.38
N LYS A 34 -8.22 8.76 -7.77
CA LYS A 34 -9.27 9.80 -7.80
C LYS A 34 -9.71 10.16 -9.23
N ASN A 35 -9.22 9.42 -10.23
CA ASN A 35 -9.70 9.54 -11.59
C ASN A 35 -11.09 8.92 -11.75
N ASN A 36 -11.77 9.26 -12.84
CA ASN A 36 -13.07 8.70 -13.17
C ASN A 36 -13.03 7.20 -13.49
N ILE A 37 -11.86 6.67 -13.84
CA ILE A 37 -11.63 5.29 -14.26
C ILE A 37 -10.30 4.83 -13.64
N MET A 38 -10.29 3.60 -13.10
CA MET A 38 -9.07 2.96 -12.63
C MET A 38 -8.10 2.70 -13.81
N PRO A 39 -6.84 3.16 -13.73
CA PRO A 39 -5.84 2.88 -14.76
C PRO A 39 -5.60 1.38 -14.97
N THR A 40 -5.29 1.00 -16.21
CA THR A 40 -5.22 -0.42 -16.64
C THR A 40 -3.80 -0.97 -16.69
N GLU A 41 -2.81 -0.12 -16.46
CA GLU A 41 -1.40 -0.42 -16.49
C GLU A 41 -1.04 -1.44 -15.40
N ASN A 42 -0.26 -2.44 -15.78
CA ASN A 42 0.25 -3.46 -14.83
C ASN A 42 1.70 -3.21 -14.44
N TRP A 43 2.40 -2.31 -15.14
CA TRP A 43 3.82 -2.01 -14.94
C TRP A 43 4.69 -3.27 -14.87
N SER A 44 5.26 -3.57 -13.70
CA SER A 44 6.16 -4.70 -13.49
C SER A 44 5.44 -6.02 -13.17
N LEU A 45 4.12 -5.99 -12.98
CA LEU A 45 3.31 -7.17 -12.67
C LEU A 45 2.97 -7.95 -13.94
N LEU A 46 3.40 -9.20 -13.99
CA LEU A 46 2.95 -10.17 -15.00
C LEU A 46 1.51 -10.60 -14.69
N GLN A 47 0.78 -10.97 -15.75
CA GLN A 47 -0.55 -11.53 -15.59
C GLN A 47 -0.43 -12.96 -15.01
N VAL A 48 -1.02 -13.16 -13.84
CA VAL A 48 -1.04 -14.45 -13.14
C VAL A 48 -2.47 -14.98 -13.15
N LYS A 49 -2.64 -16.30 -13.04
CA LYS A 49 -3.97 -16.87 -12.78
C LYS A 49 -4.39 -16.52 -11.36
N ASP A 50 -5.60 -15.98 -11.23
CA ASP A 50 -6.19 -15.69 -9.93
C ASP A 50 -6.43 -16.99 -9.17
N ASP A 51 -5.97 -17.03 -7.93
CA ASP A 51 -6.33 -18.07 -6.98
C ASP A 51 -7.75 -17.84 -6.44
N LYS A 52 -8.36 -18.90 -5.90
CA LYS A 52 -9.68 -18.76 -5.24
C LYS A 52 -9.53 -17.90 -3.98
N VAL A 53 -10.22 -16.77 -3.96
CA VAL A 53 -10.24 -15.82 -2.84
C VAL A 53 -11.53 -15.94 -2.06
N GLN A 54 -11.44 -15.72 -0.75
CA GLN A 54 -12.60 -15.55 0.12
C GLN A 54 -12.78 -14.07 0.43
N ILE A 55 -13.93 -13.53 0.05
CA ILE A 55 -14.32 -12.14 0.35
C ILE A 55 -15.56 -12.19 1.24
N VAL A 56 -15.48 -11.50 2.37
CA VAL A 56 -16.56 -11.39 3.35
C VAL A 56 -16.84 -9.91 3.56
N LEU A 57 -18.09 -9.50 3.39
CA LEU A 57 -18.56 -8.18 3.78
C LEU A 57 -19.32 -8.31 5.09
N GLU A 58 -18.86 -7.61 6.11
CA GLU A 58 -19.51 -7.52 7.42
C GLU A 58 -20.02 -6.09 7.65
N GLU A 59 -20.84 -5.89 8.68
CA GLU A 59 -21.28 -4.55 9.05
C GLU A 59 -20.07 -3.71 9.48
N GLY A 60 -19.72 -2.74 8.64
CA GLY A 60 -18.67 -1.76 8.93
C GLY A 60 -17.26 -2.13 8.45
N HIS A 61 -17.02 -3.29 7.84
CA HIS A 61 -15.74 -3.60 7.21
C HIS A 61 -15.83 -4.69 6.13
N GLY A 62 -14.88 -4.71 5.21
CA GLY A 62 -14.73 -5.71 4.17
C GLY A 62 -13.43 -6.47 4.33
N THR A 63 -13.47 -7.80 4.23
CA THR A 63 -12.31 -8.66 4.38
C THR A 63 -12.06 -9.43 3.09
N ILE A 64 -10.81 -9.45 2.63
CA ILE A 64 -10.34 -10.26 1.51
C ILE A 64 -9.20 -11.17 1.97
N THR A 65 -9.33 -12.47 1.73
CA THR A 65 -8.33 -13.48 2.13
C THR A 65 -7.87 -14.27 0.91
N ASN A 66 -6.56 -14.25 0.65
CA ASN A 66 -5.91 -15.02 -0.41
C ASN A 66 -4.77 -15.85 0.18
N GLY A 67 -5.00 -17.15 0.38
CA GLY A 67 -3.99 -18.04 0.97
C GLY A 67 -3.55 -17.56 2.36
N LYS A 68 -2.30 -17.11 2.49
CA LYS A 68 -1.69 -16.68 3.76
C LYS A 68 -1.82 -15.19 4.08
N ILE A 69 -2.38 -14.39 3.17
CA ILE A 69 -2.59 -12.95 3.36
C ILE A 69 -4.07 -12.64 3.54
N LYS A 70 -4.37 -11.80 4.52
CA LYS A 70 -5.71 -11.27 4.79
C LYS A 70 -5.63 -9.75 4.82
N ALA A 71 -6.41 -9.06 3.98
CA ALA A 71 -6.57 -7.62 4.08
C ALA A 71 -7.98 -7.27 4.54
N ILE A 72 -8.07 -6.26 5.40
CA ILE A 72 -9.30 -5.72 5.96
C ILE A 72 -9.37 -4.25 5.58
N ILE A 73 -10.51 -3.83 5.03
CA ILE A 73 -10.84 -2.44 4.74
C ILE A 73 -11.95 -2.00 5.69
N SER A 74 -11.74 -0.95 6.47
CA SER A 74 -12.80 -0.38 7.30
C SER A 74 -13.89 0.29 6.46
N SER A 75 -15.04 0.59 7.06
CA SER A 75 -16.14 1.35 6.44
C SER A 75 -15.72 2.73 5.93
N LEU A 76 -14.62 3.27 6.46
CA LEU A 76 -14.02 4.54 6.09
C LEU A 76 -12.78 4.40 5.19
N GLY A 77 -12.47 3.17 4.75
CA GLY A 77 -11.45 2.91 3.74
C GLY A 77 -10.03 2.76 4.27
N LYS A 78 -9.83 2.58 5.57
CA LYS A 78 -8.51 2.29 6.16
C LYS A 78 -8.15 0.82 5.91
N ILE A 79 -6.95 0.57 5.39
CA ILE A 79 -6.46 -0.77 5.07
C ILE A 79 -5.56 -1.29 6.19
N MET A 80 -5.81 -2.55 6.57
CA MET A 80 -4.96 -3.33 7.46
C MET A 80 -4.69 -4.69 6.83
N VAL A 81 -3.43 -5.12 6.81
CA VAL A 81 -2.99 -6.39 6.25
C VAL A 81 -2.43 -7.26 7.35
N TYR A 82 -2.88 -8.51 7.38
CA TYR A 82 -2.53 -9.52 8.36
C TYR A 82 -1.97 -10.77 7.68
N ASN A 83 -1.18 -11.51 8.43
CA ASN A 83 -0.73 -12.85 8.02
C ASN A 83 -1.74 -13.95 8.43
N GLN A 84 -1.41 -15.19 8.07
CA GLN A 84 -2.17 -16.40 8.44
C GLN A 84 -2.31 -16.63 9.95
N LYS A 85 -1.39 -16.08 10.76
CA LYS A 85 -1.38 -16.19 12.23
C LYS A 85 -2.23 -15.09 12.90
N GLY A 86 -2.72 -14.12 12.13
CA GLY A 86 -3.46 -12.96 12.65
C GLY A 86 -2.55 -11.82 13.13
N GLU A 87 -1.26 -11.86 12.83
CA GLU A 87 -0.32 -10.80 13.17
C GLU A 87 -0.43 -9.67 12.13
N LEU A 88 -0.44 -8.42 12.60
CA LEU A 88 -0.52 -7.23 11.76
C LEU A 88 0.82 -7.03 11.04
N LEU A 89 0.77 -6.95 9.71
CA LEU A 89 1.95 -6.75 8.86
C LEU A 89 2.06 -5.31 8.39
N LEU A 90 0.95 -4.73 7.95
CA LEU A 90 0.88 -3.39 7.39
C LEU A 90 -0.43 -2.75 7.80
N GLU A 91 -0.34 -1.50 8.26
CA GLU A 91 -1.48 -0.68 8.60
C GLU A 91 -1.27 0.70 8.01
N GLU A 92 -2.33 1.26 7.45
CA GLU A 92 -2.31 2.62 6.95
C GLU A 92 -2.27 3.65 8.08
N TYR A 93 -1.39 4.65 7.91
CA TYR A 93 -1.27 5.76 8.82
C TYR A 93 -2.35 6.80 8.52
N CYS A 94 -3.37 6.86 9.37
CA CYS A 94 -4.44 7.85 9.29
C CYS A 94 -4.48 8.66 10.60
N ARG A 95 -4.51 9.99 10.51
CA ARG A 95 -4.66 10.90 11.65
C ARG A 95 -5.69 11.97 11.28
N ASN A 96 -6.96 11.60 11.26
CA ASN A 96 -8.07 12.52 11.05
C ASN A 96 -9.21 12.22 12.03
N ARG A 97 -10.25 13.05 11.99
CA ARG A 97 -11.45 12.89 12.83
C ARG A 97 -12.63 12.26 12.11
N ARG A 98 -12.39 11.60 10.96
CA ARG A 98 -13.46 10.94 10.19
C ARG A 98 -13.97 9.71 10.92
N ASP A 99 -13.06 8.95 11.54
CA ASP A 99 -13.39 7.86 12.44
C ASP A 99 -13.18 8.31 13.90
N LEU A 100 -14.27 8.53 14.63
CA LEU A 100 -14.19 8.88 16.05
C LEU A 100 -13.88 7.68 16.95
N LEU A 101 -14.05 6.45 16.45
CA LEU A 101 -13.85 5.22 17.19
C LEU A 101 -12.46 4.61 16.95
N ASP A 102 -11.74 5.05 15.90
CA ASP A 102 -10.36 4.63 15.69
C ASP A 102 -9.48 5.13 16.87
N PRO A 103 -8.73 4.25 17.55
CA PRO A 103 -7.84 4.65 18.65
C PRO A 103 -6.76 5.66 18.22
N LYS A 104 -6.50 5.78 16.92
CA LYS A 104 -5.55 6.70 16.30
C LYS A 104 -6.22 7.96 15.73
N CYS A 105 -7.48 8.21 16.08
CA CYS A 105 -8.19 9.45 15.77
C CYS A 105 -7.40 10.67 16.24
N SER A 106 -7.26 11.67 15.37
CA SER A 106 -6.43 12.85 15.65
C SER A 106 -6.86 14.05 14.83
N ALA A 107 -6.55 15.24 15.33
CA ALA A 107 -6.89 16.52 14.71
C ALA A 107 -5.92 16.98 13.60
N LEU A 108 -4.93 16.15 13.25
CA LEU A 108 -3.87 16.53 12.30
C LEU A 108 -4.36 16.60 10.85
N GLU A 109 -5.50 15.98 10.54
CA GLU A 109 -6.09 15.88 9.19
C GLU A 109 -5.10 15.29 8.15
N VAL A 110 -4.40 14.22 8.53
CA VAL A 110 -3.49 13.47 7.66
C VAL A 110 -4.20 12.22 7.11
N GLU A 111 -4.32 12.16 5.79
CA GLU A 111 -4.82 10.99 5.06
C GLU A 111 -3.71 9.95 4.84
N ALA A 112 -4.10 8.66 4.89
CA ALA A 112 -3.21 7.56 4.55
C ALA A 112 -2.84 7.55 3.07
N ARG A 113 -3.80 7.84 2.19
CA ARG A 113 -3.61 7.91 0.74
C ARG A 113 -3.93 9.32 0.27
N GLU A 114 -2.94 10.20 0.32
CA GLU A 114 -3.12 11.59 -0.07
C GLU A 114 -2.86 11.74 -1.58
N PHE A 115 -3.92 12.09 -2.32
CA PHE A 115 -3.84 12.47 -3.73
C PHE A 115 -3.93 14.00 -3.82
N LYS A 116 -2.77 14.67 -3.90
CA LYS A 116 -2.70 16.11 -4.08
C LYS A 116 -2.74 16.44 -5.58
N PRO A 117 -3.76 17.15 -6.07
CA PRO A 117 -3.89 17.42 -7.50
C PRO A 117 -2.76 18.33 -8.00
N ILE A 118 -2.19 17.99 -9.15
CA ILE A 118 -1.26 18.82 -9.90
C ILE A 118 -2.07 19.54 -10.98
N ILE A 119 -1.86 20.84 -11.11
CA ILE A 119 -2.50 21.63 -12.16
C ILE A 119 -2.05 21.07 -13.51
N GLY A 120 -2.97 20.45 -14.25
CA GLY A 120 -2.67 19.77 -15.52
C GLY A 120 -3.13 18.32 -15.60
N GLY A 121 -3.49 17.68 -14.48
CA GLY A 121 -4.29 16.43 -14.50
C GLY A 121 -3.82 15.33 -13.55
N ASP A 122 -2.51 15.15 -13.38
CA ASP A 122 -1.98 14.10 -12.51
C ASP A 122 -2.05 14.46 -11.02
N TYR A 123 -1.68 13.51 -10.15
CA TYR A 123 -1.61 13.71 -8.70
C TYR A 123 -0.18 13.50 -8.20
N GLN A 124 0.22 14.32 -7.23
CA GLN A 124 1.29 13.96 -6.31
C GLN A 124 0.67 13.04 -5.26
N LEU A 125 1.15 11.81 -5.21
CA LEU A 125 0.64 10.77 -4.32
C LEU A 125 1.59 10.59 -3.13
N THR A 126 1.02 10.56 -1.93
CA THR A 126 1.71 10.13 -0.72
C THR A 126 0.89 9.03 -0.04
N TRP A 127 1.44 7.82 -0.01
CA TRP A 127 0.90 6.69 0.74
C TRP A 127 1.66 6.52 2.05
N ARG A 128 0.93 6.55 3.17
CA ARG A 128 1.49 6.55 4.52
C ARG A 128 1.07 5.29 5.26
N LEU A 129 2.04 4.68 5.92
CA LEU A 129 1.92 3.45 6.66
C LEU A 129 2.45 3.65 8.08
N GLU A 130 1.81 2.98 9.02
CA GLU A 130 2.31 2.88 10.39
C GLU A 130 3.60 2.05 10.39
N SER A 131 4.56 2.45 11.21
CA SER A 131 5.67 1.58 11.56
C SER A 131 5.18 0.57 12.61
N VAL A 132 4.58 -0.54 12.16
CA VAL A 132 3.92 -1.54 13.01
C VAL A 132 4.84 -2.06 14.12
N CYS A 133 6.13 -2.25 13.82
CA CYS A 133 7.14 -2.62 14.80
C CYS A 133 8.36 -1.70 14.67
N SER A 134 8.88 -1.21 15.80
CA SER A 134 10.09 -0.38 15.84
C SER A 134 11.37 -1.15 15.47
N ASP A 135 11.35 -2.47 15.66
CA ASP A 135 12.46 -3.39 15.41
C ASP A 135 12.31 -4.12 14.06
N GLU A 136 11.31 -3.75 13.26
CA GLU A 136 11.16 -4.20 11.88
C GLU A 136 12.42 -3.83 11.09
N LYS A 137 12.97 -4.81 10.37
CA LYS A 137 14.06 -4.59 9.43
C LYS A 137 13.52 -4.66 8.02
N ILE A 138 13.97 -3.75 7.16
CA ILE A 138 13.50 -3.67 5.77
C ILE A 138 14.70 -3.78 4.84
N PHE A 139 14.61 -4.63 3.83
CA PHE A 139 15.68 -4.92 2.88
C PHE A 139 15.21 -4.75 1.43
N GLY A 140 16.13 -4.76 0.47
CA GLY A 140 15.81 -4.71 -0.95
C GLY A 140 15.91 -3.29 -1.53
N MET A 141 14.84 -2.82 -2.16
CA MET A 141 14.70 -1.49 -2.80
C MET A 141 15.65 -1.20 -3.98
N GLY A 142 16.65 -2.04 -4.24
CA GLY A 142 17.55 -1.94 -5.38
C GLY A 142 19.00 -1.69 -4.94
N GLN A 143 19.68 -0.75 -5.59
CA GLN A 143 21.08 -0.42 -5.35
C GLN A 143 21.25 1.05 -5.02
N TYR A 144 21.75 1.33 -3.81
CA TYR A 144 22.03 2.66 -3.29
C TYR A 144 23.45 2.73 -2.74
N GLN A 145 24.13 3.86 -2.94
CA GLN A 145 25.50 4.09 -2.47
C GLN A 145 25.50 4.44 -0.97
N GLN A 146 25.25 3.45 -0.12
CA GLN A 146 25.16 3.59 1.32
C GLN A 146 25.69 2.33 2.04
N ALA A 147 26.05 2.47 3.31
CA ALA A 147 26.60 1.39 4.12
C ALA A 147 25.54 0.51 4.81
N PHE A 148 24.25 0.79 4.59
CA PHE A 148 23.14 0.17 5.31
C PHE A 148 22.46 -0.92 4.49
N LEU A 149 22.48 -2.15 5.04
CA LEU A 149 21.68 -3.26 4.54
C LEU A 149 20.23 -3.16 5.02
N ASP A 150 20.04 -2.90 6.32
CA ASP A 150 18.73 -2.60 6.89
C ASP A 150 18.36 -1.15 6.58
N LEU A 151 17.28 -0.99 5.83
CA LEU A 151 16.76 0.27 5.34
C LEU A 151 15.75 0.89 6.32
N LYS A 152 15.44 0.26 7.46
CA LYS A 152 14.54 0.86 8.44
C LYS A 152 15.15 2.16 8.99
N GLY A 153 14.34 3.22 8.96
CA GLY A 153 14.71 4.58 9.30
C GLY A 153 15.34 5.37 8.17
N MET A 154 15.55 4.78 6.98
CA MET A 154 16.20 5.43 5.85
C MET A 154 15.19 6.15 4.95
N ASP A 155 15.72 7.12 4.20
CA ASP A 155 15.01 7.89 3.18
C ASP A 155 15.63 7.55 1.82
N ILE A 156 14.84 6.89 0.96
CA ILE A 156 15.30 6.27 -0.26
C ILE A 156 14.69 7.00 -1.46
N GLU A 157 15.54 7.58 -2.31
CA GLU A 157 15.09 8.21 -3.55
C GLU A 157 14.66 7.15 -4.58
N LEU A 158 13.46 7.29 -5.14
CA LEU A 158 12.96 6.44 -6.21
C LEU A 158 13.30 7.08 -7.57
N ALA A 159 14.57 6.99 -7.95
CA ALA A 159 15.08 7.48 -9.22
C ALA A 159 16.31 6.69 -9.68
N HIS A 160 16.64 6.77 -10.98
CA HIS A 160 17.85 6.20 -11.55
C HIS A 160 18.91 7.28 -11.72
N ARG A 161 20.12 7.01 -11.22
CA ARG A 161 21.31 7.86 -11.37
C ARG A 161 22.51 6.97 -11.69
N ASN A 162 23.60 7.55 -12.17
CA ASN A 162 24.86 6.79 -12.24
C ASN A 162 25.19 6.26 -10.83
N SER A 163 25.48 4.96 -10.70
CA SER A 163 25.68 4.19 -9.47
C SER A 163 24.44 3.88 -8.59
N GLN A 164 23.23 4.31 -8.98
CA GLN A 164 21.97 4.07 -8.25
C GLN A 164 20.90 3.43 -9.13
N ALA A 165 20.25 2.38 -8.63
CA ALA A 165 19.13 1.74 -9.30
C ALA A 165 17.96 1.52 -8.33
N SER A 166 16.86 2.24 -8.54
CA SER A 166 15.61 2.01 -7.83
C SER A 166 14.92 0.74 -8.35
N VAL A 167 14.79 -0.26 -7.50
CA VAL A 167 14.02 -1.49 -7.76
C VAL A 167 13.11 -1.70 -6.54
N PRO A 168 11.95 -1.03 -6.48
CA PRO A 168 11.26 -0.73 -5.23
C PRO A 168 10.42 -1.91 -4.71
N PHE A 169 11.09 -3.03 -4.49
CA PHE A 169 10.60 -4.20 -3.77
C PHE A 169 11.27 -4.26 -2.40
N ALA A 170 10.49 -3.97 -1.36
CA ALA A 170 10.89 -4.05 0.04
C ALA A 170 10.57 -5.44 0.60
N LEU A 171 11.52 -6.03 1.33
CA LEU A 171 11.33 -7.25 2.10
C LEU A 171 11.42 -6.92 3.59
N SER A 172 10.35 -7.18 4.33
CA SER A 172 10.27 -6.93 5.76
C SER A 172 10.58 -8.20 6.57
N SER A 173 11.28 -8.03 7.70
CA SER A 173 11.48 -9.09 8.70
C SER A 173 10.18 -9.56 9.35
N LEU A 174 9.07 -8.83 9.20
CA LEU A 174 7.73 -9.26 9.66
C LEU A 174 7.11 -10.35 8.76
N GLY A 175 7.79 -10.77 7.68
CA GLY A 175 7.36 -11.87 6.84
C GLY A 175 6.52 -11.46 5.64
N TYR A 176 6.63 -10.21 5.19
CA TYR A 176 5.97 -9.73 3.96
C TYR A 176 6.95 -9.06 3.01
N GLY A 177 6.62 -9.12 1.72
CA GLY A 177 7.23 -8.33 0.67
C GLY A 177 6.23 -7.30 0.15
N LEU A 178 6.73 -6.11 -0.19
CA LEU A 178 5.95 -5.02 -0.74
C LEU A 178 6.65 -4.47 -1.97
N LEU A 179 6.00 -4.56 -3.12
CA LEU A 179 6.39 -3.92 -4.37
C LEU A 179 5.60 -2.62 -4.52
N TRP A 180 6.31 -1.49 -4.60
CA TRP A 180 5.75 -0.24 -5.08
C TRP A 180 5.67 -0.31 -6.61
N ASN A 181 4.51 -0.69 -7.13
CA ASN A 181 4.31 -0.93 -8.57
C ASN A 181 4.00 0.38 -9.30
N ASN A 182 4.85 1.39 -9.13
CA ASN A 182 4.68 2.69 -9.73
C ASN A 182 6.07 3.24 -10.15
N PRO A 183 6.29 3.51 -11.45
CA PRO A 183 7.60 3.92 -11.98
C PRO A 183 7.91 5.41 -11.80
N SER A 184 7.00 6.19 -11.21
CA SER A 184 7.17 7.62 -11.06
C SER A 184 8.35 7.97 -10.17
N VAL A 185 9.04 9.07 -10.50
CA VAL A 185 10.06 9.65 -9.63
C VAL A 185 9.41 10.04 -8.30
N GLY A 186 10.10 9.71 -7.22
CA GLY A 186 9.55 9.92 -5.88
C GLY A 186 10.49 9.49 -4.78
N ARG A 187 9.93 9.09 -3.64
CA ARG A 187 10.69 8.77 -2.42
C ARG A 187 10.01 7.67 -1.62
N ALA A 188 10.79 6.84 -0.96
CA ALA A 188 10.31 5.90 0.04
C ALA A 188 11.00 6.22 1.38
N VAL A 189 10.23 6.70 2.36
CA VAL A 189 10.74 6.99 3.71
C VAL A 189 10.38 5.82 4.60
N LEU A 190 11.33 4.99 4.97
CA LEU A 190 11.08 3.79 5.77
C LEU A 190 11.19 4.07 7.28
N GLY A 191 10.64 5.21 7.71
CA GLY A 191 10.83 5.76 9.06
C GLY A 191 10.37 4.84 10.20
N LYS A 192 10.97 5.03 11.38
CA LYS A 192 10.59 4.32 12.61
C LYS A 192 9.29 4.85 13.23
N ASN A 193 8.93 6.09 12.92
CA ASN A 193 7.69 6.74 13.32
C ASN A 193 6.58 6.49 12.29
N ILE A 194 6.87 6.71 11.01
CA ILE A 194 5.92 6.63 9.89
C ILE A 194 6.69 6.14 8.67
N MET A 195 6.05 5.30 7.84
CA MET A 195 6.58 4.93 6.54
C MET A 195 5.83 5.63 5.39
N SER A 196 6.61 6.25 4.53
CA SER A 196 6.36 6.93 3.25
C SER A 196 6.50 6.11 1.97
N TYR A 197 5.53 6.09 1.06
CA TYR A 197 5.81 5.98 -0.38
C TYR A 197 5.21 7.17 -1.12
N GLU A 198 6.05 7.89 -1.86
CA GLU A 198 5.69 9.12 -2.56
C GLU A 198 5.97 8.96 -4.04
N ALA A 199 5.04 9.42 -4.88
CA ALA A 199 5.21 9.59 -6.32
C ALA A 199 4.88 11.05 -6.67
N TYR A 200 5.80 11.71 -7.38
CA TYR A 200 5.65 13.13 -7.72
C TYR A 200 4.61 13.41 -8.81
N SER A 201 4.31 12.44 -9.67
CA SER A 201 3.22 12.50 -10.66
C SER A 201 2.72 11.10 -10.92
N THR A 202 1.46 10.81 -10.60
CA THR A 202 0.82 9.54 -10.89
C THR A 202 -0.69 9.71 -11.00
N GLN A 203 -1.33 8.76 -11.68
CA GLN A 203 -2.78 8.67 -11.82
C GLN A 203 -3.42 7.75 -10.77
N ALA A 204 -2.63 6.84 -10.20
CA ALA A 204 -3.10 5.88 -9.20
C ALA A 204 -1.99 5.50 -8.22
N LEU A 205 -2.42 5.09 -7.02
CA LEU A 205 -1.68 4.20 -6.14
C LEU A 205 -1.75 2.79 -6.74
N ASP A 206 -0.61 2.12 -6.82
CA ASP A 206 -0.54 0.71 -7.21
C ASP A 206 0.60 0.05 -6.45
N CYS A 207 0.27 -0.91 -5.60
CA CYS A 207 1.24 -1.71 -4.87
C CYS A 207 0.82 -3.17 -4.83
N TRP A 208 1.81 -4.03 -4.69
CA TRP A 208 1.62 -5.47 -4.60
C TRP A 208 2.29 -5.98 -3.33
N ILE A 209 1.55 -6.71 -2.52
CA ILE A 209 1.98 -7.22 -1.22
C ILE A 209 1.89 -8.74 -1.25
N VAL A 210 2.92 -9.41 -0.76
CA VAL A 210 2.99 -10.87 -0.65
C VAL A 210 3.42 -11.28 0.75
N THR A 211 2.89 -12.39 1.25
CA THR A 211 3.29 -12.94 2.55
C THR A 211 4.03 -14.26 2.42
N GLY A 212 5.05 -14.41 3.27
CA GLY A 212 5.78 -15.65 3.53
C GLY A 212 5.22 -16.41 4.74
N ASP A 213 6.01 -17.36 5.24
CA ASP A 213 5.72 -18.15 6.45
C ASP A 213 6.10 -17.47 7.78
#